data_AF-A0A2E9LYW0-F1
#
_entry.id   AF-A0A2E9LYW0-F1
#
_cell.length_a   1.000
_cell.length_b   1.000
_cell.length_c   1.000
_cell.angle_alpha   90.00
_cell.angle_beta   90.00
_cell.angle_gamma   90.00
#
_symmetry.space_group_name_H-M   'P 1'
#
loop_
_entity.id
_entity.type
_entity.pdbx_description
1 polymer ?
#
loop_
_entity_poly.entity_id
_entity_poly.type
_entity_poly.pdbx_seq_one_letter_code
_entity_poly.pdbx_strand_id
1 'polypeptide(L)'
;MSNPRPRLTYCFISLLALVLSHISLADTHTAIDMSCDDTKPVIMLVAGRTLDASRMRDYAIALQRSDLYPNARGYYLNNPRPVRILEGEPDMNDVALMVRFPSECAAVSFWYDDFYQNEIKPLRLNPSAGDYVVTLYEEASLPPYMAGKVGDAKYIAE
;
A
#
# COMPACT_ATOMS: atom_id res chain seq x y z
N MET A 1 29.02 -68.61 -48.84
CA MET A 1 28.86 -67.14 -48.70
C MET A 1 28.09 -66.90 -47.41
N SER A 2 28.84 -66.67 -46.34
CA SER A 2 28.43 -66.71 -44.94
C SER A 2 28.38 -65.28 -44.40
N ASN A 3 27.22 -64.86 -43.89
CA ASN A 3 26.99 -63.54 -43.32
C ASN A 3 26.71 -63.70 -41.82
N PRO A 4 27.55 -63.18 -40.91
CA PRO A 4 27.28 -63.28 -39.48
C PRO A 4 26.51 -62.06 -38.96
N ARG A 5 25.43 -62.32 -38.22
CA ARG A 5 24.88 -61.37 -37.23
C ARG A 5 25.40 -61.77 -35.84
N PRO A 6 25.65 -60.80 -34.95
CA PRO A 6 25.07 -60.86 -33.60
C PRO A 6 24.51 -59.48 -33.16
N ARG A 7 23.25 -59.39 -32.72
CA ARG A 7 22.78 -59.40 -31.32
C ARG A 7 23.31 -58.25 -30.45
N LEU A 8 22.43 -57.34 -30.04
CA LEU A 8 22.36 -56.79 -28.67
C LEU A 8 20.95 -56.18 -28.47
N THR A 9 20.02 -56.88 -27.84
CA THR A 9 19.67 -56.89 -26.39
C THR A 9 18.73 -55.74 -25.99
N TYR A 10 17.54 -56.17 -25.53
CA TYR A 10 16.44 -55.39 -24.97
C TYR A 10 16.85 -54.44 -23.83
N CYS A 11 16.22 -53.26 -23.76
CA CYS A 11 16.06 -52.53 -22.50
C CYS A 11 14.76 -51.70 -22.49
N PHE A 12 13.82 -52.17 -21.66
CA PHE A 12 12.89 -51.40 -20.84
C PHE A 12 11.84 -50.48 -21.48
N ILE A 13 10.63 -51.06 -21.57
CA ILE A 13 9.36 -50.43 -21.21
C ILE A 13 9.50 -49.79 -19.82
N SER A 14 9.23 -48.49 -19.65
CA SER A 14 8.67 -47.88 -18.41
C SER A 14 8.46 -46.35 -18.56
N LEU A 15 7.42 -45.85 -17.86
CA LEU A 15 6.88 -44.48 -17.76
C LEU A 15 6.06 -44.02 -18.98
N LEU A 16 4.73 -44.11 -19.06
CA LEU A 16 3.65 -43.96 -18.06
C LEU A 16 3.80 -42.73 -17.16
N ALA A 17 2.79 -41.86 -17.20
CA ALA A 17 2.59 -40.63 -16.43
C ALA A 17 3.28 -39.36 -16.97
N LEU A 18 2.91 -38.97 -18.19
CA LEU A 18 2.88 -37.55 -18.59
C LEU A 18 1.49 -36.99 -18.24
N VAL A 19 1.13 -37.05 -16.95
CA VAL A 19 -0.10 -36.47 -16.42
C VAL A 19 0.30 -35.67 -15.18
N LEU A 20 -0.18 -34.43 -15.13
CA LEU A 20 -0.09 -33.48 -14.01
C LEU A 20 1.29 -32.88 -13.73
N SER A 21 1.60 -31.81 -14.47
CA SER A 21 2.39 -30.72 -13.92
C SER A 21 1.77 -29.37 -14.29
N HIS A 22 0.45 -29.25 -14.11
CA HIS A 22 -0.16 -27.95 -13.85
C HIS A 22 -0.12 -27.74 -12.34
N ILE A 23 1.06 -27.40 -11.82
CA ILE A 23 1.14 -26.74 -10.52
C ILE A 23 0.62 -25.33 -10.80
N SER A 24 -0.70 -25.17 -10.66
CA SER A 24 -1.28 -23.86 -10.45
C SER A 24 -0.61 -23.33 -9.19
N LEU A 25 0.25 -22.32 -9.34
CA LEU A 25 0.55 -21.40 -8.25
C LEU A 25 -0.82 -20.87 -7.83
N ALA A 26 -1.41 -21.51 -6.82
CA ALA A 26 -2.53 -20.95 -6.11
C ALA A 26 -1.98 -19.65 -5.52
N ASP A 27 -2.29 -18.57 -6.23
CA ASP A 27 -2.12 -17.22 -5.76
C ASP A 27 -2.82 -17.17 -4.41
N THR A 28 -2.06 -17.22 -3.32
CA THR A 28 -2.60 -16.87 -2.00
C THR A 28 -2.79 -15.37 -1.98
N HIS A 29 -3.67 -14.88 -2.86
CA HIS A 29 -4.55 -13.77 -2.56
C HIS A 29 -5.37 -14.23 -1.35
N THR A 30 -4.82 -14.04 -0.15
CA THR A 30 -5.68 -13.73 0.98
C THR A 30 -6.56 -12.59 0.49
N ALA A 31 -7.80 -12.91 0.14
CA ALA A 31 -8.80 -11.93 -0.22
C ALA A 31 -8.75 -10.89 0.88
N ILE A 32 -8.41 -9.67 0.52
CA ILE A 32 -8.35 -8.58 1.47
C ILE A 32 -9.74 -8.49 2.07
N ASP A 33 -9.82 -8.57 3.40
CA ASP A 33 -11.09 -8.40 4.08
C ASP A 33 -11.57 -6.97 3.78
N MET A 34 -12.58 -6.88 2.92
CA MET A 34 -13.21 -5.62 2.53
C MET A 34 -14.35 -5.26 3.47
N SER A 35 -14.59 -6.04 4.54
CA SER A 35 -15.50 -5.60 5.59
C SER A 35 -14.92 -4.37 6.28
N CYS A 36 -15.77 -3.36 6.48
CA CYS A 36 -15.37 -2.08 7.03
C CYS A 36 -16.55 -1.43 7.76
N ASP A 37 -16.27 -0.63 8.77
CA ASP A 37 -17.27 0.23 9.44
C ASP A 37 -17.50 1.51 8.59
N ASP A 38 -18.76 1.78 8.21
CA ASP A 38 -19.15 2.95 7.43
C ASP A 38 -19.62 4.14 8.29
N THR A 39 -19.65 3.99 9.61
CA THR A 39 -20.29 4.94 10.54
C THR A 39 -19.33 5.82 11.33
N LYS A 40 -18.10 5.35 11.58
CA LYS A 40 -17.15 6.03 12.48
C LYS A 40 -15.93 6.59 11.76
N PRO A 41 -15.53 7.84 12.02
CA PRO A 41 -14.33 8.41 11.43
C PRO A 41 -13.07 7.66 11.86
N VAL A 42 -12.11 7.59 10.94
CA VAL A 42 -10.80 6.97 11.16
C VAL A 42 -9.68 7.92 10.75
N ILE A 43 -8.50 7.72 11.33
CA ILE A 43 -7.26 8.39 10.99
C ILE A 43 -6.32 7.37 10.35
N MET A 44 -5.95 7.62 9.10
CA MET A 44 -4.84 6.94 8.44
C MET A 44 -3.52 7.60 8.84
N LEU A 45 -2.64 6.85 9.48
CA LEU A 45 -1.26 7.25 9.74
C LEU A 45 -0.35 6.65 8.68
N VAL A 46 0.40 7.51 7.99
CA VAL A 46 1.50 7.13 7.11
C VAL A 46 2.79 7.57 7.78
N ALA A 47 3.56 6.62 8.31
CA ALA A 47 4.79 6.92 9.04
C ALA A 47 5.96 6.10 8.51
N GLY A 48 7.13 6.71 8.44
CA GLY A 48 8.36 6.05 7.98
C GLY A 48 9.36 7.03 7.41
N ARG A 49 10.39 6.50 6.75
CA ARG A 49 11.48 7.30 6.19
C ARG A 49 11.27 7.58 4.71
N THR A 50 11.60 8.80 4.30
CA THR A 50 11.67 9.17 2.89
C THR A 50 13.07 8.87 2.36
N LEU A 51 13.17 8.03 1.33
CA LEU A 51 14.45 7.63 0.73
C LEU A 51 14.77 8.39 -0.56
N ASP A 52 13.73 8.85 -1.27
CA ASP A 52 13.86 9.67 -2.49
C ASP A 52 12.84 10.80 -2.48
N ALA A 53 13.30 12.00 -2.11
CA ALA A 53 12.45 13.17 -2.01
C ALA A 53 11.89 13.64 -3.36
N SER A 54 12.61 13.42 -4.47
CA SER A 54 12.14 13.83 -5.80
C SER A 54 10.97 12.98 -6.24
N ARG A 55 11.09 11.66 -6.12
CA ARG A 55 9.99 10.74 -6.46
C ARG A 55 8.81 10.88 -5.53
N MET A 56 9.04 11.17 -4.25
CA MET A 56 7.94 11.47 -3.33
C MET A 56 7.23 12.78 -3.66
N ARG A 57 7.92 13.77 -4.22
CA ARG A 57 7.29 14.98 -4.76
C ARG A 57 6.41 14.66 -5.97
N ASP A 58 6.89 13.84 -6.89
CA ASP A 58 6.11 13.44 -8.08
C ASP A 58 4.86 12.63 -7.67
N TYR A 59 5.01 11.70 -6.72
CA TYR A 59 3.91 10.98 -6.08
C TYR A 59 2.88 11.93 -5.46
N ALA A 60 3.33 12.93 -4.69
CA ALA A 60 2.45 13.91 -4.06
C ALA A 60 1.67 14.75 -5.09
N ILE A 61 2.34 15.18 -6.17
CA ILE A 61 1.70 15.92 -7.27
C ILE A 61 0.65 15.05 -7.98
N ALA A 62 0.97 13.79 -8.27
CA ALA A 62 0.03 12.87 -8.90
C ALA A 62 -1.21 12.65 -8.02
N LEU A 63 -1.01 12.45 -6.71
CA LEU A 63 -2.09 12.28 -5.75
C LEU A 63 -2.93 13.55 -5.54
N GLN A 64 -2.31 14.73 -5.59
CA GLN A 64 -3.04 16.00 -5.49
C GLN A 64 -3.95 16.24 -6.71
N ARG A 65 -3.55 15.74 -7.89
CA ARG A 65 -4.28 15.94 -9.16
C ARG A 65 -5.35 14.89 -9.44
N SER A 66 -5.48 13.86 -8.62
CA SER A 66 -6.33 12.71 -8.90
C SER A 66 -7.74 12.79 -8.33
N ASP A 67 -8.06 13.84 -7.56
CA ASP A 67 -9.30 13.99 -6.79
C ASP A 67 -9.61 12.84 -5.80
N LEU A 68 -8.67 11.91 -5.58
CA LEU A 68 -8.90 10.74 -4.71
C LEU A 68 -9.26 11.13 -3.28
N TYR A 69 -8.56 12.10 -2.69
CA TYR A 69 -8.88 12.59 -1.36
C TYR A 69 -10.23 13.31 -1.29
N PRO A 70 -10.54 14.30 -2.16
CA PRO A 70 -11.88 14.86 -2.26
C PRO A 70 -13.00 13.81 -2.43
N ASN A 71 -12.82 12.82 -3.31
CA ASN A 71 -13.82 11.79 -3.59
C ASN A 71 -14.05 10.89 -2.37
N ALA A 72 -12.99 10.52 -1.65
CA ALA A 72 -13.07 9.78 -0.40
C ALA A 72 -13.41 10.67 0.81
N ARG A 73 -13.56 11.99 0.60
CA ARG A 73 -13.73 13.01 1.64
C ARG A 73 -12.63 12.97 2.71
N GLY A 74 -11.44 12.51 2.33
CA GLY A 74 -10.27 12.41 3.19
C GLY A 74 -9.42 13.68 3.17
N TYR A 75 -8.87 14.10 4.30
CA TYR A 75 -8.06 15.32 4.38
C TYR A 75 -6.96 15.24 5.44
N TYR A 76 -5.92 16.07 5.29
CA TYR A 76 -4.76 16.04 6.17
C TYR A 76 -5.03 16.77 7.49
N LEU A 77 -4.56 16.15 8.58
CA LEU A 77 -4.62 16.73 9.93
C LEU A 77 -3.34 17.48 10.32
N ASN A 78 -2.23 17.20 9.63
CA ASN A 78 -0.93 17.79 9.95
C ASN A 78 -0.04 17.94 8.71
N ASN A 79 1.00 18.77 8.84
CA ASN A 79 2.18 18.67 7.97
C ASN A 79 3.01 17.46 8.44
N PRO A 80 3.52 16.61 7.53
CA PRO A 80 4.23 15.38 7.87
C PRO A 80 5.53 15.57 8.68
N ARG A 81 6.07 16.78 8.77
CA ARG A 81 7.30 17.09 9.51
C ARG A 81 6.99 17.68 10.89
N PRO A 82 7.74 17.30 11.94
CA PRO A 82 7.52 17.81 13.28
C PRO A 82 7.88 19.30 13.38
N VAL A 83 7.04 20.07 14.10
CA VAL A 83 7.37 21.47 14.47
C VAL A 83 8.40 21.51 15.61
N ARG A 84 8.43 20.49 16.44
CA ARG A 84 9.35 20.34 17.57
C ARG A 84 9.50 18.86 17.94
N ILE A 85 10.72 18.46 18.30
CA ILE A 85 11.01 17.15 18.89
C ILE A 85 11.00 17.33 20.42
N LEU A 86 10.21 16.51 21.12
CA LEU A 86 10.09 16.54 22.58
C LEU A 86 10.89 15.42 23.25
N GLU A 87 11.04 14.28 22.57
CA GLU A 87 11.78 13.11 23.04
C GLU A 87 12.33 12.34 21.82
N GLY A 88 13.49 11.70 21.98
CA GLY A 88 14.18 10.96 20.92
C GLY A 88 14.87 11.86 19.89
N GLU A 89 15.41 11.21 18.86
CA GLU A 89 16.18 11.85 17.79
C GLU A 89 15.78 11.24 16.43
N PRO A 90 14.66 11.68 15.82
CA PRO A 90 14.25 11.17 14.51
C PRO A 90 15.22 11.61 13.41
N ASP A 91 15.35 10.80 12.35
CA ASP A 91 16.08 11.20 11.15
C ASP A 91 15.35 12.35 10.46
N MET A 92 16.09 13.22 9.77
CA MET A 92 15.50 14.37 9.06
C MET A 92 14.52 13.97 7.94
N ASN A 93 14.59 12.71 7.49
CA ASN A 93 13.73 12.16 6.47
C ASN A 93 12.56 11.33 7.05
N ASP A 94 12.52 11.15 8.36
CA ASP A 94 11.38 10.52 9.03
C ASP A 94 10.18 11.47 8.97
N VAL A 95 9.02 10.93 8.57
CA VAL A 95 7.77 11.66 8.40
C VAL A 95 6.61 10.91 9.04
N ALA A 96 5.59 11.66 9.46
CA ALA A 96 4.34 11.11 9.96
C ALA A 96 3.17 11.95 9.44
N LEU A 97 2.43 11.46 8.45
CA LEU A 97 1.24 12.10 7.90
C LEU A 97 -0.01 11.45 8.48
N MET A 98 -0.95 12.26 8.97
CA MET A 98 -2.27 11.83 9.43
C MET A 98 -3.33 12.34 8.49
N VAL A 99 -4.18 11.44 8.01
CA VAL A 99 -5.32 11.74 7.15
C VAL A 99 -6.60 11.29 7.83
N ARG A 100 -7.58 12.17 7.98
CA ARG A 100 -8.90 11.79 8.49
C ARG A 100 -9.81 11.39 7.33
N PHE A 101 -10.55 10.31 7.52
CA PHE A 101 -11.64 9.88 6.65
C PHE A 101 -12.95 9.82 7.45
N PRO A 102 -14.11 9.98 6.80
CA PRO A 102 -15.40 9.91 7.49
C PRO A 102 -15.75 8.50 7.98
N SER A 103 -15.14 7.46 7.40
CA SER A 103 -15.33 6.07 7.79
C SER A 103 -14.15 5.18 7.41
N GLU A 104 -14.07 3.98 8.00
CA GLU A 104 -13.12 2.95 7.57
C GLU A 104 -13.35 2.59 6.10
N CYS A 105 -14.62 2.43 5.71
CA CYS A 105 -14.96 2.13 4.31
C CYS A 105 -14.45 3.20 3.35
N ALA A 106 -14.50 4.49 3.71
CA ALA A 106 -13.96 5.56 2.87
C ALA A 106 -12.42 5.48 2.73
N ALA A 107 -11.72 5.16 3.83
CA ALA A 107 -10.27 4.99 3.81
C ALA A 107 -9.83 3.75 3.01
N VAL A 108 -10.54 2.64 3.16
CA VAL A 108 -10.32 1.39 2.42
C VAL A 108 -10.61 1.58 0.94
N SER A 109 -11.70 2.28 0.60
CA SER A 109 -12.06 2.60 -0.79
C SER A 109 -11.00 3.49 -1.44
N PHE A 110 -10.52 4.52 -0.73
CA PHE A 110 -9.38 5.32 -1.19
C PHE A 110 -8.13 4.47 -1.42
N TRP A 111 -7.81 3.61 -0.46
CA TRP A 111 -6.58 2.83 -0.52
C TRP A 111 -6.61 1.81 -1.64
N TYR A 112 -7.72 1.11 -1.87
CA TYR A 112 -7.83 0.10 -2.93
C TYR A 112 -8.38 0.64 -4.24
N ASP A 113 -8.48 1.97 -4.40
CA ASP A 113 -8.82 2.58 -5.67
C ASP A 113 -7.86 2.11 -6.78
N ASP A 114 -8.43 1.72 -7.92
CA ASP A 114 -7.67 1.16 -9.04
C ASP A 114 -6.64 2.14 -9.58
N PHE A 115 -6.97 3.43 -9.69
CA PHE A 115 -6.06 4.46 -10.16
C PHE A 115 -4.96 4.71 -9.12
N TYR A 116 -5.28 4.70 -7.83
CA TYR A 116 -4.27 4.78 -6.78
C TYR A 116 -3.29 3.62 -6.83
N GLN A 117 -3.77 2.37 -6.88
CA GLN A 117 -2.91 1.19 -6.83
C GLN A 117 -2.07 1.00 -8.10
N ASN A 118 -2.61 1.33 -9.27
CA ASN A 118 -1.96 1.03 -10.55
C ASN A 118 -1.18 2.21 -11.15
N GLU A 119 -1.52 3.46 -10.83
CA GLU A 119 -0.89 4.63 -11.46
C GLU A 119 -0.09 5.48 -10.46
N ILE A 120 -0.62 5.70 -9.24
CA ILE A 120 0.00 6.62 -8.28
C ILE A 120 1.00 5.90 -7.36
N LYS A 121 0.55 4.86 -6.65
CA LYS A 121 1.38 4.13 -5.68
C LYS A 121 2.67 3.57 -6.29
N PRO A 122 2.71 3.08 -7.55
CA PRO A 122 3.95 2.59 -8.16
C PRO A 122 5.08 3.63 -8.25
N LEU A 123 4.74 4.92 -8.32
CA LEU A 123 5.72 6.02 -8.34
C LEU A 123 6.69 5.97 -7.16
N ARG A 124 6.30 5.35 -6.03
CA ARG A 124 7.13 5.21 -4.83
C ARG A 124 7.64 3.79 -4.51
N LEU A 125 7.39 2.78 -5.35
CA LEU A 125 7.66 1.37 -4.98
C LEU A 125 8.98 0.77 -5.51
N ASN A 126 9.46 1.13 -6.71
CA ASN A 126 10.63 0.45 -7.29
C ASN A 126 11.67 1.39 -7.95
N PRO A 127 12.88 1.56 -7.36
CA PRO A 127 13.23 1.17 -5.99
C PRO A 127 12.31 1.87 -4.97
N SER A 128 12.30 1.47 -3.71
CA SER A 128 11.45 2.15 -2.73
C SER A 128 11.86 3.63 -2.59
N ALA A 129 10.91 4.55 -2.76
CA ALA A 129 11.12 5.99 -2.48
C ALA A 129 10.85 6.33 -1.00
N GLY A 130 10.32 5.38 -0.24
CA GLY A 130 10.10 5.50 1.20
C GLY A 130 9.56 4.22 1.82
N ASP A 131 10.03 3.92 3.02
CA ASP A 131 9.76 2.74 3.84
C ASP A 131 8.62 3.05 4.82
N TYR A 132 7.47 3.42 4.24
CA TYR A 132 6.28 3.80 5.00
C TYR A 132 5.47 2.60 5.46
N VAL A 133 5.01 2.67 6.69
CA VAL A 133 3.93 1.88 7.25
C VAL A 133 2.65 2.72 7.19
N VAL A 134 1.56 2.10 6.73
CA VAL A 134 0.24 2.74 6.66
C VAL A 134 -0.75 1.97 7.52
N THR A 135 -1.35 2.65 8.50
CA THR A 135 -2.28 2.07 9.48
C THR A 135 -3.53 2.93 9.63
N LEU A 136 -4.65 2.31 10.04
CA LEU A 136 -5.89 3.00 10.39
C LEU A 136 -6.13 2.94 11.91
N TYR A 137 -6.64 4.03 12.47
CA TYR A 137 -7.03 4.15 13.88
C TYR A 137 -8.42 4.76 13.99
N GLU A 138 -9.26 4.27 14.90
CA GLU A 138 -10.50 4.96 15.26
C GLU A 138 -10.19 6.37 15.80
N GLU A 139 -10.98 7.36 15.39
CA GLU A 139 -10.85 8.71 15.92
C GLU A 139 -11.56 8.87 17.26
N ALA A 140 -10.83 9.38 18.26
CA ALA A 140 -11.40 9.79 19.54
C ALA A 140 -12.27 11.06 19.38
N SER A 141 -13.33 11.17 20.20
CA SER A 141 -14.20 12.34 20.19
C SER A 141 -13.42 13.63 20.49
N LEU A 142 -13.71 14.70 19.73
CA LEU A 142 -13.08 16.00 19.92
C LEU A 142 -13.47 16.60 21.29
N PRO A 143 -12.51 16.85 22.20
CA PRO A 143 -12.83 17.45 23.48
C PRO A 143 -13.37 18.89 23.33
N PRO A 144 -14.31 19.34 24.18
CA PRO A 144 -14.93 20.65 24.04
C PRO A 144 -13.94 21.83 24.02
N TYR A 145 -12.83 21.74 24.76
CA TYR A 145 -11.81 22.81 24.82
C TYR A 145 -10.99 22.97 23.53
N MET A 146 -11.07 22.00 22.60
CA MET A 146 -10.45 22.05 21.28
C MET A 146 -11.38 22.64 20.21
N ALA A 147 -12.67 22.87 20.54
CA ALA A 147 -13.61 23.50 19.63
C ALA A 147 -13.09 24.88 19.17
N GLY A 148 -13.10 25.11 17.85
CA GLY A 148 -12.57 26.33 17.24
C GLY A 148 -11.04 26.45 17.19
N LYS A 149 -10.29 25.50 17.77
CA LYS A 149 -8.81 25.44 17.68
C LYS A 149 -8.32 24.49 16.59
N VAL A 150 -9.14 23.52 16.22
CA VAL A 150 -8.94 22.67 15.05
C VAL A 150 -9.62 23.37 13.88
N GLY A 151 -8.83 23.83 12.92
CA GLY A 151 -9.33 24.53 11.73
C GLY A 151 -10.00 23.60 10.72
N ASP A 152 -10.57 24.21 9.68
CA ASP A 152 -11.14 23.49 8.55
C ASP A 152 -10.07 22.69 7.79
N ALA A 153 -10.51 21.58 7.20
CA ALA A 153 -9.70 20.63 6.44
C ALA A 153 -8.82 21.27 5.36
N LYS A 154 -7.59 20.77 5.19
CA LYS A 154 -6.75 21.06 4.00
C LYS A 154 -6.39 19.76 3.28
N TYR A 155 -6.44 19.80 1.95
CA TYR A 155 -6.03 18.69 1.08
C TYR A 155 -4.54 18.74 0.68
N ILE A 156 -3.76 19.66 1.26
CA ILE A 156 -2.41 19.98 0.80
C ILE A 156 -1.39 19.57 1.87
N ALA A 157 -0.42 18.73 1.50
CA ALA A 157 0.86 18.65 2.17
C ALA A 157 1.82 19.51 1.35
N GLU A 158 2.26 20.64 1.91
CA GLU A 158 3.35 21.45 1.34
C GLU A 158 4.70 20.78 1.54
#